data_AF-A0A496VPK0-F1
#
_entry.id   AF-A0A496VPK0-F1
#
_cell.length_a   1.000
_cell.length_b   1.000
_cell.length_c   1.000
_cell.angle_alpha   90.00
_cell.angle_beta   90.00
_cell.angle_gamma   90.00
#
_symmetry.space_group_name_H-M   'P 1'
#
loop_
_entity.id
_entity.type
_entity.pdbx_description
1 polymer ?
#
loop_
_entity_poly.entity_id
_entity_poly.type
_entity_poly.pdbx_seq_one_letter_code
_entity_poly.pdbx_strand_id
1 'polypeptide(L)'
;MYCDPPYIARHVDYYDSWDEENEIKLHDLLVNSDAKFMLSTWDNNEYRKNEYLDIVWKDCYKLNKEHFYHIGAKETNRKPMIEALITNYKTINKQDIDNQSEKRTIQLDIFADFNDE
;
A
#
# COMPACT_ATOMS: atom_id res chain seq x y z
N MET A 1 -13.18 -8.10 -0.03
CA MET A 1 -13.43 -7.38 -1.29
C MET A 1 -12.11 -6.83 -1.79
N TYR A 2 -11.90 -6.82 -3.10
CA TYR A 2 -10.77 -6.14 -3.72
C TYR A 2 -11.30 -5.05 -4.66
N CYS A 3 -10.77 -3.84 -4.54
CA CYS A 3 -11.21 -2.67 -5.30
C CYS A 3 -10.00 -2.02 -6.00
N ASP A 4 -10.21 -1.58 -7.24
CA ASP A 4 -9.22 -0.87 -8.05
C ASP A 4 -9.91 0.28 -8.79
N PRO A 5 -10.31 1.35 -8.06
CA PRO A 5 -11.04 2.48 -8.65
C PRO A 5 -10.09 3.35 -9.49
N PRO A 6 -10.62 4.30 -10.26
CA PRO A 6 -9.82 5.38 -10.83
C PRO A 6 -8.99 6.07 -9.74
N TYR A 7 -7.75 6.41 -10.07
CA TYR A 7 -6.82 6.98 -9.08
C TYR A 7 -7.01 8.49 -8.98
N ILE A 8 -7.51 8.96 -7.83
CA ILE A 8 -7.69 10.38 -7.54
C ILE A 8 -6.43 11.18 -7.86
N ALA A 9 -6.62 12.36 -8.47
CA ALA A 9 -5.55 13.30 -8.81
C ALA A 9 -4.49 12.80 -9.81
N ARG A 10 -4.75 11.69 -10.53
CA ARG A 10 -3.81 11.10 -11.50
C ARG A 10 -4.09 11.44 -12.97
N HIS A 11 -5.28 11.92 -13.32
CA HIS A 11 -5.68 12.04 -14.73
C HIS A 11 -5.49 13.42 -15.36
N VAL A 12 -5.31 13.37 -16.69
CA VAL A 12 -4.74 14.43 -17.53
C VAL A 12 -5.78 15.05 -18.49
N ASP A 13 -6.98 14.47 -18.71
CA ASP A 13 -7.90 15.01 -19.74
C ASP A 13 -9.41 14.99 -19.34
N TYR A 14 -9.93 16.21 -19.11
CA TYR A 14 -11.26 16.80 -19.38
C TYR A 14 -12.62 16.07 -19.18
N TYR A 15 -12.70 14.79 -18.79
CA TYR A 15 -13.98 14.11 -18.52
C TYR A 15 -13.92 13.13 -17.34
N ASP A 16 -13.28 13.52 -16.24
CA ASP A 16 -13.10 12.63 -15.10
C ASP A 16 -14.23 12.79 -14.07
N SER A 17 -14.94 11.69 -13.79
CA SER A 17 -16.02 11.63 -12.81
C SER A 17 -15.55 11.13 -11.45
N TRP A 18 -14.24 10.90 -11.26
CA TRP A 18 -13.67 10.45 -9.99
C TRP A 18 -13.03 11.61 -9.24
N ASP A 19 -13.85 12.23 -8.39
CA ASP A 19 -13.48 13.36 -7.55
C ASP A 19 -13.36 12.95 -6.07
N GLU A 20 -13.10 13.94 -5.23
CA GLU A 20 -13.03 13.78 -3.78
C GLU A 20 -14.31 13.18 -3.18
N GLU A 21 -15.49 13.55 -3.68
CA GLU A 21 -16.76 13.01 -3.18
C GLU A 21 -16.85 11.50 -3.44
N ASN A 22 -16.44 11.05 -4.62
CA ASN A 22 -16.41 9.62 -4.95
C ASN A 22 -15.38 8.87 -4.10
N GLU A 23 -14.21 9.45 -3.85
CA GLU A 23 -13.17 8.86 -3.00
C GLU A 23 -13.67 8.68 -1.55
N ILE A 24 -14.27 9.72 -0.97
CA ILE A 24 -14.85 9.68 0.39
C ILE A 24 -16.00 8.67 0.45
N LYS A 25 -16.87 8.66 -0.56
CA LYS A 25 -18.00 7.73 -0.61
C LYS A 25 -17.55 6.27 -0.69
N LEU A 26 -16.51 5.99 -1.48
CA LEU A 26 -15.92 4.64 -1.55
C LEU A 26 -15.35 4.23 -0.19
N HIS A 27 -14.61 5.12 0.46
CA HIS A 27 -14.09 4.91 1.80
C HIS A 27 -15.21 4.52 2.78
N ASP A 28 -16.25 5.35 2.87
CA ASP A 28 -17.35 5.12 3.82
C ASP A 28 -18.07 3.81 3.54
N LEU A 29 -18.28 3.45 2.27
CA LEU A 29 -18.91 2.19 1.90
C LEU A 29 -18.05 0.99 2.33
N LEU A 30 -16.73 1.05 2.14
CA LEU A 30 -15.82 -0.05 2.45
C LEU A 30 -15.61 -0.22 3.96
N VAL A 31 -15.40 0.88 4.69
CA VAL A 31 -15.20 0.84 6.15
C VAL A 31 -16.46 0.34 6.87
N ASN A 32 -17.65 0.70 6.38
CA ASN A 32 -18.92 0.27 6.97
C ASN A 32 -19.42 -1.10 6.47
N SER A 33 -18.70 -1.80 5.58
CA SER A 33 -19.23 -3.01 4.94
C SER A 33 -19.09 -4.30 5.78
N ASP A 34 -18.57 -4.23 7.01
CA ASP A 34 -18.14 -5.34 7.88
C ASP A 34 -17.15 -6.35 7.23
N ALA A 35 -16.72 -6.09 5.99
CA ALA A 35 -15.93 -7.02 5.21
C ALA A 35 -14.46 -6.62 5.26
N LYS A 36 -13.58 -7.62 5.18
CA LYS A 36 -12.17 -7.36 4.88
C LYS A 36 -12.07 -6.80 3.47
N PHE A 37 -11.44 -5.66 3.31
CA PHE A 37 -11.21 -5.06 2.01
C PHE A 37 -9.74 -4.77 1.75
N MET A 38 -9.43 -4.71 0.47
CA MET A 38 -8.15 -4.32 -0.07
C MET A 38 -8.40 -3.40 -1.27
N LEU A 39 -7.65 -2.30 -1.34
CA LEU A 39 -7.82 -1.27 -2.34
C LEU A 39 -6.45 -0.92 -2.94
N SER A 40 -6.32 -0.97 -4.26
CA SER A 40 -5.14 -0.46 -4.96
C SER A 40 -5.28 1.03 -5.28
N THR A 41 -4.20 1.78 -5.10
CA THR A 41 -4.07 3.20 -5.44
C THR A 41 -2.59 3.57 -5.66
N TRP A 42 -2.29 4.85 -5.82
CA TRP A 42 -0.93 5.38 -5.87
C TRP A 42 -0.58 6.14 -4.60
N ASP A 43 0.68 6.05 -4.16
CA ASP A 43 1.19 6.83 -3.02
C ASP A 43 1.85 8.11 -3.52
N ASN A 44 2.92 7.97 -4.29
CA ASN A 44 3.69 9.12 -4.73
C ASN A 44 4.57 8.77 -5.93
N ASN A 45 5.07 9.82 -6.56
CA ASN A 45 6.23 9.78 -7.44
C ASN A 45 7.21 10.88 -7.01
N GLU A 46 8.20 11.19 -7.84
CA GLU A 46 9.19 12.23 -7.53
C GLU A 46 8.63 13.66 -7.49
N TYR A 47 7.42 13.89 -8.02
CA TYR A 47 6.83 15.22 -8.19
C TYR A 47 5.62 15.47 -7.30
N ARG A 48 4.84 14.43 -7.00
CA ARG A 48 3.54 14.53 -6.35
C ARG A 48 3.35 13.38 -5.37
N LYS A 49 2.63 13.67 -4.29
CA LYS A 49 2.12 12.71 -3.33
C LYS A 49 0.60 12.72 -3.37
N ASN A 50 0.00 11.56 -3.16
CA ASN A 50 -1.43 11.39 -2.98
C ASN A 50 -1.80 11.79 -1.53
N GLU A 51 -2.28 13.02 -1.36
CA GLU A 51 -2.67 13.55 -0.05
C GLU A 51 -3.92 12.83 0.52
N TYR A 52 -4.74 12.22 -0.33
CA TYR A 52 -5.95 11.49 0.09
C TYR A 52 -5.64 10.26 0.93
N LEU A 53 -4.42 9.73 0.86
CA LEU A 53 -3.98 8.67 1.78
C LEU A 53 -3.96 9.14 3.24
N ASP A 54 -3.59 10.39 3.48
CA ASP A 54 -3.50 10.97 4.82
C ASP A 54 -4.82 11.65 5.24
N ILE A 55 -5.67 12.02 4.28
CA ILE A 55 -6.94 12.72 4.52
C ILE A 55 -8.10 11.72 4.66
N VAL A 56 -8.25 10.83 3.68
CA VAL A 56 -9.37 9.88 3.56
C VAL A 56 -9.01 8.54 4.20
N TRP A 57 -7.89 7.93 3.79
CA TRP A 57 -7.55 6.55 4.16
C TRP A 57 -6.70 6.41 5.44
N LYS A 58 -6.66 7.44 6.28
CA LYS A 58 -5.75 7.54 7.44
C LYS A 58 -6.00 6.51 8.55
N ASP A 59 -7.19 5.94 8.59
CA ASP A 59 -7.64 4.94 9.56
C ASP A 59 -7.40 3.50 9.07
N CYS A 60 -6.89 3.35 7.85
CA CYS A 60 -6.57 2.06 7.23
C CYS A 60 -5.06 1.76 7.27
N TYR A 61 -4.72 0.48 7.07
CA TYR A 61 -3.33 0.06 6.90
C TYR A 61 -2.88 0.30 5.46
N LYS A 62 -1.66 0.81 5.29
CA LYS A 62 -1.03 1.03 3.98
C LYS A 62 0.19 0.13 3.79
N LEU A 63 0.26 -0.50 2.62
CA LEU A 63 1.45 -1.17 2.12
C LEU A 63 1.93 -0.51 0.83
N ASN A 64 3.21 -0.20 0.75
CA ASN A 64 3.80 0.36 -0.46
C ASN A 64 4.48 -0.72 -1.29
N LYS A 65 4.30 -0.64 -2.61
CA LYS A 65 4.99 -1.48 -3.58
C LYS A 65 5.52 -0.62 -4.71
N GLU A 66 6.80 -0.75 -5.00
CA GLU A 66 7.38 -0.11 -6.17
C GLU A 66 6.85 -0.76 -7.44
N HIS A 67 6.26 0.04 -8.34
CA HIS A 67 5.86 -0.41 -9.66
C HIS A 67 6.70 0.30 -10.73
N PHE A 68 7.61 -0.45 -11.34
CA PHE A 68 8.39 0.04 -12.48
C PHE A 68 7.58 -0.12 -13.76
N TYR A 69 6.96 0.97 -14.22
CA TYR A 69 6.35 0.99 -15.55
C TYR A 69 7.46 0.96 -16.62
N HIS A 70 7.56 -0.14 -17.37
CA HIS A 70 8.51 -0.29 -18.47
C HIS A 70 8.09 0.43 -19.76
N ILE A 71 7.04 1.25 -19.73
CA ILE A 71 6.45 1.83 -20.93
C ILE A 71 7.05 3.23 -21.17
N GLY A 72 8.04 3.27 -22.05
CA GLY A 72 8.64 4.50 -22.56
C GLY A 72 9.74 4.15 -23.57
N ALA A 73 9.70 4.78 -24.76
CA ALA A 73 10.69 4.58 -25.82
C ALA A 73 12.12 5.01 -25.43
N LYS A 74 12.29 5.76 -24.33
CA LYS A 74 13.56 6.11 -23.69
C LYS A 74 13.46 5.89 -22.18
N GLU A 75 14.51 5.35 -21.57
CA GLU A 75 14.60 5.10 -20.12
C GLU A 75 14.39 6.36 -19.26
N THR A 76 14.72 7.54 -19.79
CA THR A 76 14.58 8.84 -19.09
C THR A 76 13.14 9.23 -18.76
N ASN A 77 12.15 8.64 -19.44
CA ASN A 77 10.73 8.89 -19.19
C ASN A 77 10.11 7.85 -18.24
N ARG A 78 10.89 6.87 -17.78
CA ARG A 78 10.45 5.85 -16.80
C ARG A 78 10.62 6.42 -15.39
N LYS A 79 9.70 7.30 -15.01
CA LYS A 79 9.69 7.83 -13.65
C LYS A 79 8.94 6.84 -12.77
N PRO A 80 9.61 6.21 -11.78
CA PRO A 80 9.00 5.19 -10.97
C PRO A 80 7.85 5.80 -10.18
N MET A 81 6.79 5.02 -10.05
CA MET A 81 5.69 5.39 -9.20
C MET A 81 5.52 4.33 -8.13
N ILE A 82 5.33 4.81 -6.91
CA ILE A 82 5.04 3.98 -5.77
C ILE A 82 3.53 3.76 -5.73
N GLU A 83 3.11 2.49 -5.78
CA GLU A 83 1.73 2.08 -5.57
C GLU A 83 1.49 1.83 -4.08
N ALA A 84 0.26 2.09 -3.66
CA ALA A 84 -0.22 1.82 -2.32
C ALA A 84 -1.34 0.79 -2.37
N LEU A 85 -1.32 -0.10 -1.39
CA LEU A 85 -2.38 -1.07 -1.12
C LEU A 85 -2.94 -0.76 0.26
N ILE A 86 -4.23 -0.45 0.31
CA ILE A 86 -4.94 -0.05 1.52
C ILE A 86 -5.80 -1.21 2.02
N THR A 87 -5.75 -1.51 3.31
CA THR A 87 -6.54 -2.58 3.94
C THR A 87 -7.13 -2.15 5.28
N ASN A 88 -8.31 -2.64 5.64
CA ASN A 88 -8.87 -2.48 7.00
C ASN A 88 -8.41 -3.54 8.01
N TYR A 89 -7.42 -4.34 7.64
CA TYR A 89 -6.81 -5.35 8.49
C TYR A 89 -5.30 -5.27 8.41
N LYS A 90 -4.65 -5.63 9.52
CA LYS A 90 -3.19 -5.70 9.57
C LYS A 90 -2.71 -6.82 8.64
N THR A 91 -1.94 -6.43 7.63
CA THR A 91 -1.18 -7.33 6.77
C THR A 91 0.18 -7.57 7.39
N ILE A 92 0.69 -8.80 7.28
CA ILE A 92 2.04 -9.12 7.72
C ILE A 92 2.97 -8.80 6.55
N ASN A 93 3.83 -7.79 6.70
CA ASN A 93 4.83 -7.50 5.67
C ASN A 93 5.86 -8.61 5.62
N LYS A 94 6.40 -8.88 4.42
CA LYS A 94 7.47 -9.86 4.26
C LYS A 94 8.68 -9.54 5.16
N GLN A 95 9.00 -8.25 5.30
CA GLN A 95 10.02 -7.78 6.25
C GLN A 95 9.69 -8.09 7.72
N ASP A 96 8.43 -8.05 8.13
CA ASP A 96 8.03 -8.41 9.50
C ASP A 96 8.10 -9.92 9.73
N ILE A 97 7.82 -10.72 8.70
CA ILE A 97 7.99 -12.19 8.72
C ILE A 97 9.47 -12.53 8.82
N ASP A 98 10.31 -11.90 8.00
CA ASP A 98 11.76 -12.12 8.00
C ASP A 98 12.35 -11.72 9.37
N ASN A 99 11.99 -10.55 9.91
CA ASN A 99 12.42 -10.09 11.23
C ASN A 99 11.91 -10.99 12.38
N GLN A 100 10.67 -11.53 12.28
CA GLN A 100 10.17 -12.49 13.28
C GLN A 100 10.87 -13.85 13.17
N SER A 101 11.20 -14.28 11.95
CA SER A 101 11.93 -15.52 11.71
C SER A 101 13.36 -15.43 12.26
N GLU A 102 14.07 -14.33 12.00
CA GLU A 102 15.41 -14.06 12.56
C GLU A 102 15.39 -14.01 14.09
N LYS A 103 14.41 -13.30 14.69
CA LYS A 103 14.27 -13.26 16.16
C LYS A 103 14.02 -14.64 16.76
N ARG A 104 13.22 -15.49 16.11
CA ARG A 104 12.98 -16.86 16.56
C ARG A 104 14.23 -17.73 16.44
N THR A 105 14.98 -17.61 15.36
CA THR A 105 16.25 -18.32 15.17
C THR A 105 17.27 -17.93 16.24
N ILE A 106 17.47 -16.62 16.46
CA ILE A 106 18.39 -16.14 17.51
C ILE A 106 17.96 -16.63 18.90
N GLN A 107 16.66 -16.61 19.19
CA GLN A 107 16.14 -17.13 20.47
C GLN A 107 16.41 -18.63 20.63
N LEU A 108 16.26 -19.44 19.58
CA LEU A 108 16.56 -20.87 19.60
C LEU A 108 18.06 -21.14 19.78
N ASP A 109 18.93 -20.39 19.09
CA ASP A 109 20.39 -20.51 19.21
C ASP A 109 20.86 -20.14 20.62
N ILE A 110 20.31 -19.07 21.20
CA ILE A 110 20.60 -18.67 22.59
C ILE A 110 20.27 -19.81 23.56
N PHE A 111 19.15 -20.52 23.38
CA PHE A 111 18.79 -21.63 24.28
C PHE A 111 19.59 -22.92 24.01
N ALA A 112 20.19 -23.08 22.82
CA ALA A 112 21.08 -24.20 22.53
C ALA A 112 22.39 -24.08 23.32
N ASP A 113 22.93 -22.87 23.42
CA ASP A 113 24.18 -22.56 24.13
C ASP A 113 24.09 -22.72 25.66
N PHE A 114 22.87 -22.84 26.23
CA PHE A 114 22.65 -23.03 27.68
C PHE A 114 22.48 -24.49 28.11
N ASN A 115 22.53 -25.46 27.19
CA ASN A 115 22.35 -26.88 27.51
C ASN A 115 23.65 -27.71 27.49
N ASP A 116 24.81 -27.06 27.32
CA ASP A 116 26.13 -27.69 27.36
C ASP A 116 26.86 -27.38 28.69
N GLU A 117 26.33 -27.85 29.83
CA GLU A 117 27.05 -28.09 31.11
C GLU A 117 26.49 -29.33 31.79
#